data_AF-A0AAT9LZZ1-F1
#
_entry.id   AF-A0AAT9LZZ1-F1
#
_cell.length_a   1.000
_cell.length_b   1.000
_cell.length_c   1.000
_cell.angle_alpha   90.00
_cell.angle_beta   90.00
_cell.angle_gamma   90.00
#
_symmetry.space_group_name_H-M   'P 1'
#
loop_
_entity.id
_entity.type
_entity.pdbx_description
1 polymer ?
#
loop_
_entity_poly.entity_id
_entity_poly.type
_entity_poly.pdbx_seq_one_letter_code
_entity_poly.pdbx_strand_id
1 'polypeptide(L)' 'MPAPALREAALLLDAIAAVVQKADAATATRIRQVVTDLEAGDRIDRPCCDNPWKPTLTTALTH' A
#
# COMPACT_ATOMS: atom_id res chain seq x y z
N MET A 1 13.77 14.72 4.43
CA MET A 1 14.14 13.30 4.64
C MET A 1 12.84 12.57 4.95
N PRO A 2 12.43 11.55 4.17
CA PRO A 2 11.26 10.76 4.54
C PRO A 2 11.51 10.19 5.94
N ALA A 3 10.53 10.32 6.83
CA ALA A 3 10.65 9.80 8.19
C ALA A 3 10.95 8.28 8.11
N PRO A 4 11.88 7.73 8.91
CA PRO A 4 12.28 6.31 8.82
C PRO A 4 11.09 5.33 8.79
N ALA A 5 10.04 5.63 9.56
CA ALA A 5 8.79 4.86 9.57
C ALA A 5 8.04 4.83 8.23
N LEU A 6 8.10 5.91 7.43
CA LEU A 6 7.50 5.94 6.08
C LEU A 6 8.28 5.03 5.12
N ARG A 7 9.60 4.95 5.28
CA ARG A 7 10.43 4.07 4.45
C ARG A 7 10.21 2.60 4.77
N GLU A 8 10.05 2.26 6.04
CA GLU A 8 9.69 0.89 6.46
C GLU A 8 8.28 0.50 5.96
N ALA A 9 7.31 1.41 6.04
CA ALA A 9 5.98 1.19 5.52
C ALA A 9 5.97 1.00 3.99
N ALA A 10 6.75 1.79 3.25
CA ALA A 10 6.91 1.65 1.80
C ALA A 10 7.47 0.27 1.40
N LEU A 11 8.51 -0.20 2.11
CA LEU A 11 9.09 -1.53 1.88
C LEU A 11 8.08 -2.65 2.12
N LEU A 12 7.26 -2.54 3.18
CA LEU A 12 6.21 -3.50 3.48
C LEU A 12 5.13 -3.52 2.39
N LEU A 13 4.71 -2.35 1.92
CA LEU A 13 3.71 -2.23 0.85
C LEU A 13 4.23 -2.78 -0.48
N ASP A 14 5.49 -2.56 -0.82
CA ASP A 14 6.09 -3.11 -2.03
C ASP A 14 6.19 -4.65 -1.98
N ALA A 15 6.52 -5.21 -0.82
CA ALA A 15 6.49 -6.65 -0.60
C ALA A 15 5.08 -7.24 -0.75
N ILE A 16 4.04 -6.57 -0.22
CA ILE A 16 2.65 -6.97 -0.40
C ILE A 16 2.25 -6.90 -1.89
N ALA A 17 2.63 -5.83 -2.60
CA ALA A 17 2.37 -5.71 -4.03
C ALA A 17 2.99 -6.87 -4.83
N ALA A 18 4.20 -7.32 -4.48
CA ALA A 18 4.84 -8.46 -5.12
C ALA A 18 4.08 -9.78 -4.88
N VAL A 19 3.53 -9.99 -3.68
CA VAL A 19 2.70 -11.16 -3.37
C VAL A 19 1.36 -11.11 -4.11
N VAL A 20 0.67 -9.97 -4.04
CA VAL A 20 -0.66 -9.76 -4.62
C VAL A 20 -0.64 -9.80 -6.15
N GLN A 21 0.47 -9.43 -6.79
CA GLN A 21 0.63 -9.41 -8.25
C GLN A 21 0.21 -10.72 -8.94
N LYS A 22 0.40 -11.87 -8.29
CA LYS A 22 0.04 -13.19 -8.84
C LYS A 22 -1.47 -13.44 -8.85
N ALA A 23 -2.22 -12.81 -7.94
CA ALA A 23 -3.66 -12.99 -7.79
C ALA A 23 -4.47 -11.83 -8.39
N ASP A 24 -3.96 -10.60 -8.25
CA ASP A 24 -4.61 -9.38 -8.71
C ASP A 24 -3.57 -8.31 -9.08
N ALA A 25 -3.27 -8.23 -10.38
CA ALA A 25 -2.33 -7.27 -10.93
C ALA A 25 -2.80 -5.80 -10.76
N ALA A 26 -4.11 -5.54 -10.83
CA ALA A 26 -4.64 -4.18 -10.72
C ALA A 26 -4.49 -3.64 -9.29
N THR A 27 -4.72 -4.50 -8.31
CA THR A 27 -4.47 -4.16 -6.89
C THR A 27 -2.98 -3.95 -6.64
N ALA A 28 -2.10 -4.80 -7.17
CA ALA A 28 -0.65 -4.62 -7.04
C ALA A 28 -0.16 -3.29 -7.63
N THR A 29 -0.65 -2.90 -8.81
CA THR A 29 -0.34 -1.59 -9.42
C THR A 29 -0.79 -0.43 -8.54
N ARG A 30 -2.00 -0.51 -7.95
CA ARG A 30 -2.50 0.53 -7.03
C ARG A 30 -1.63 0.68 -5.79
N ILE A 31 -1.13 -0.42 -5.22
CA ILE A 31 -0.24 -0.37 -4.05
C ILE A 31 1.07 0.34 -4.41
N ARG A 32 1.67 0.01 -5.55
CA ARG A 32 2.91 0.68 -6.00
C ARG A 32 2.72 2.18 -6.23
N GLN A 33 1.57 2.58 -6.77
CA GLN A 33 1.24 4.00 -6.95
C GLN A 33 1.22 4.74 -5.60
N VAL A 34 0.59 4.16 -4.58
CA VAL A 34 0.56 4.72 -3.22
C VAL A 34 1.96 4.89 -2.64
N VAL A 35 2.85 3.91 -2.86
CA VAL A 35 4.26 4.01 -2.43
C VAL A 35 4.96 5.16 -3.15
N THR A 36 4.79 5.28 -4.47
CA THR A 36 5.37 6.39 -5.24
C THR A 36 4.86 7.76 -4.76
N ASP A 37 3.56 7.90 -4.51
CA ASP A 37 2.97 9.15 -4.03
C ASP A 37 3.51 9.52 -2.63
N LEU A 38 3.63 8.53 -1.73
CA LEU A 38 4.22 8.71 -0.40
C LEU A 38 5.71 9.11 -0.44
N GLU A 39 6.50 8.50 -1.33
CA GLU A 39 7.91 8.82 -1.51
C GLU A 39 8.11 10.21 -2.16
N ALA A 40 7.17 10.65 -3.01
CA ALA A 40 7.14 11.99 -3.57
C ALA A 40 6.77 13.07 -2.54
N GLY A 41 6.26 12.67 -1.37
CA GLY A 41 5.81 13.59 -0.31
C GLY A 41 4.39 14.10 -0.54
N ASP A 42 3.63 13.48 -1.43
CA ASP A 42 2.23 13.83 -1.65
C ASP A 42 1.40 13.41 -0.43
N ARG A 43 0.57 14.35 0.07
CA ARG A 43 -0.39 14.04 1.12
C ARG A 43 -1.50 13.19 0.53
N ILE A 44 -1.57 11.95 0.97
CA ILE A 44 -2.77 11.13 0.81
C ILE A 44 -3.79 11.62 1.84
N ASP A 45 -4.52 12.68 1.50
CA ASP A 45 -5.66 13.16 2.28
C ASP A 45 -6.83 12.17 2.11
N ARG A 46 -6.73 11.03 2.81
CA ARG A 46 -7.86 10.14 3.06
C ARG A 46 -8.12 10.08 4.56
N PRO A 47 -9.39 10.21 5.01
CA PRO A 47 -9.71 10.01 6.41
C PRO A 47 -9.20 8.63 6.83
N CYS A 48 -8.39 8.58 7.90
CA CYS A 48 -7.70 7.37 8.36
C CYS A 48 -8.64 6.19 8.67
N CYS A 49 -9.93 6.49 8.83
CA CYS A 49 -10.99 5.53 9.08
C CYS A 49 -11.58 4.89 7.81
N ASP A 50 -11.40 5.52 6.64
CA ASP A 50 -11.81 4.99 5.33
C ASP A 50 -10.60 4.43 4.60
N ASN A 51 -9.88 3.49 5.21
CA ASN A 51 -8.88 2.72 4.49
C ASN A 51 -9.60 1.82 3.46
N PRO A 52 -9.57 2.15 2.16
CA PRO A 52 -10.33 1.43 1.14
C PRO A 52 -9.81 0.00 0.93
N TRP A 53 -8.60 -0.28 1.43
CA TRP A 53 -7.95 -1.58 1.32
C TRP A 53 -8.24 -2.51 2.49
N LYS A 54 -8.91 -2.04 3.54
CA LYS A 54 -9.23 -2.88 4.70
C LYS A 54 -9.95 -4.19 4.31
N PRO A 55 -10.99 -4.20 3.46
CA PRO A 55 -11.65 -5.46 3.06
C PRO A 55 -10.70 -6.39 2.29
N THR A 56 -9.96 -5.85 1.32
CA THR A 56 -9.04 -6.62 0.47
C THR A 56 -7.89 -7.23 1.28
N LEU A 57 -7.28 -6.46 2.19
CA LEU A 57 -6.22 -6.94 3.07
C LEU A 57 -6.72 -8.01 4.04
N THR A 58 -7.94 -7.85 4.60
CA THR A 58 -8.54 -8.89 5.44
C THR A 58 -8.70 -10.18 4.63
N THR A 59 -9.31 -10.13 3.45
CA THR A 59 -9.49 -11.32 2.61
C THR A 59 -8.17 -12.00 2.23
N ALA A 60 -7.15 -11.22 1.84
CA ALA A 60 -5.86 -11.77 1.42
C ALA A 60 -4.98 -12.30 2.55
N LEU A 61 -5.24 -11.91 3.81
CA LEU A 61 -4.45 -12.32 4.99
C LEU A 61 -5.12 -13.42 5.81
N THR A 62 -6.42 -13.65 5.66
CA THR A 62 -7.16 -14.69 6.39
C THR A 62 -7.53 -15.91 5.52
N HIS A 63 -7.16 -15.91 4.25
CA HIS A 63 -7.27 -17.04 3.31
C HIS A 63 -5.90 -17.38 2.75
#